data_AF-A0A497SWE7-F1
#
_entry.id   AF-A0A497SWE7-F1
#
_cell.length_a   1.000
_cell.length_b   1.000
_cell.length_c   1.000
_cell.angle_alpha   90.00
_cell.angle_beta   90.00
_cell.angle_gamma   90.00
#
_symmetry.space_group_name_H-M   'P 1'
#
loop_
_entity.id
_entity.type
_entity.pdbx_description
1 polymer ?
#
loop_
_entity_poly.entity_id
_entity_poly.type
_entity_poly.pdbx_seq_one_letter_code
_entity_poly.pdbx_strand_id
1 'polypeptide(L)'
;MDNGKQFVSKFYNKFLEEKGIKHRRTKPYNPKCNGKMERWFKTLKKPLKKKWFNNLEEFIREVGRFVDNYNNKPKRVLNWRTPKERYI
;
A
#
# COMPACT_ATOMS: atom_id res chain seq x y z
N MET A 1 6.94 8.66 4.85
CA MET A 1 6.73 8.50 3.41
C MET A 1 8.03 8.79 2.68
N ASP A 2 8.21 8.17 1.52
CA ASP A 2 9.33 8.47 0.62
C ASP A 2 9.29 9.95 0.21
N ASN A 3 10.44 10.53 -0.11
CA ASN A 3 10.61 11.94 -0.46
C ASN A 3 10.24 12.23 -1.93
N GLY A 4 9.40 11.40 -2.55
CA GLY A 4 8.86 11.67 -3.88
C GLY A 4 8.17 13.04 -3.90
N LYS A 5 8.35 13.82 -4.97
CA LYS A 5 7.87 15.22 -5.06
C LYS A 5 6.37 15.36 -4.74
N GLN A 6 5.57 14.34 -5.08
CA GLN A 6 4.14 14.28 -4.77
C GLN A 6 3.82 14.28 -3.26
N PHE A 7 4.72 13.80 -2.41
CA PHE A 7 4.57 13.75 -0.95
C PHE A 7 5.31 14.90 -0.24
N VAL A 8 5.99 15.77 -0.98
CA VAL A 8 6.78 16.89 -0.42
C VAL A 8 6.17 18.25 -0.80
N SER A 9 5.09 18.26 -1.58
CA SER A 9 4.44 19.51 -2.00
C SER A 9 3.86 20.28 -0.81
N LYS A 10 3.89 21.61 -0.88
CA LYS A 10 3.27 22.50 0.13
C LYS A 10 1.78 22.19 0.28
N PHE A 11 1.10 21.88 -0.83
CA PHE A 11 -0.31 21.48 -0.84
C PHE A 11 -0.54 20.23 0.00
N TYR A 12 0.28 19.20 -0.15
CA TYR A 12 0.13 17.96 0.61
C TYR A 12 0.35 18.15 2.12
N ASN A 13 1.34 18.97 2.50
CA ASN A 13 1.55 19.30 3.91
C ASN A 13 0.36 20.07 4.51
N LYS A 14 -0.20 21.04 3.78
CA LYS A 14 -1.38 21.79 4.23
C LYS A 14 -2.59 20.87 4.41
N PHE A 15 -2.82 19.95 3.46
CA PHE A 15 -3.89 18.96 3.58
C PHE A 15 -3.73 18.06 4.81
N LEU A 16 -2.50 17.60 5.11
CA LEU A 16 -2.25 16.79 6.29
C LEU A 16 -2.48 17.56 7.60
N GLU A 17 -2.08 18.84 7.63
CA GLU A 17 -2.30 19.73 8.77
C GLU A 17 -3.80 19.98 9.03
N GLU A 18 -4.57 20.27 7.97
CA GLU A 18 -6.04 20.40 8.05
C GLU A 18 -6.73 19.13 8.56
N LYS A 19 -6.13 17.96 8.32
CA LYS A 19 -6.62 16.67 8.81
C LYS A 19 -6.04 16.27 10.18
N GLY A 20 -5.20 17.09 10.80
CA GLY A 20 -4.55 16.80 12.08
C GLY A 20 -3.53 15.64 12.00
N ILE A 21 -3.04 15.31 10.81
CA ILE A 21 -2.15 14.17 10.57
C ILE A 21 -0.69 14.64 10.64
N LYS A 22 0.07 14.11 11.60
CA LYS A 22 1.52 14.39 11.69
C LYS A 22 2.29 13.69 10.57
N HIS A 23 2.79 14.48 9.61
CA HIS A 23 3.59 13.96 8.51
C HIS A 23 4.96 13.43 8.99
N ARG A 24 5.10 12.11 9.12
CA ARG A 24 6.39 11.46 9.40
C ARG A 24 7.10 11.06 8.10
N ARG A 25 8.17 11.77 7.79
CA ARG A 25 9.08 11.44 6.67
C ARG A 25 10.07 10.37 7.10
N THR A 26 10.34 9.44 6.20
CA THR A 26 11.44 8.50 6.39
C THR A 26 12.74 9.23 6.10
N LYS A 27 13.78 9.03 6.93
CA LYS A 27 15.12 9.56 6.62
C LYS A 27 15.50 9.15 5.19
N PRO A 28 16.14 10.04 4.41
CA PRO A 28 16.71 9.66 3.11
C PRO A 28 17.53 8.38 3.28
N TYR A 29 17.40 7.43 2.34
CA TYR A 29 18.11 6.14 2.36
C TYR A 29 17.80 5.20 3.53
N ASN A 30 16.58 5.22 4.10
CA ASN A 30 16.16 4.20 5.07
C ASN A 30 15.08 3.24 4.51
N PRO A 31 15.45 2.31 3.60
CA PRO A 31 14.52 1.37 2.95
C PRO A 31 13.77 0.46 3.95
N LYS A 32 14.33 0.25 5.16
CA LYS A 32 13.71 -0.58 6.21
C LYS A 32 12.33 -0.06 6.64
N CYS A 33 12.11 1.25 6.63
CA CYS A 33 10.83 1.83 7.02
C CYS A 33 9.73 1.67 5.95
N ASN A 34 10.09 1.45 4.68
CA ASN A 34 9.13 1.25 3.60
C ASN A 34 9.01 -0.22 3.16
N GLY A 35 9.85 -1.10 3.70
CA GLY A 35 9.91 -2.52 3.31
C GLY A 35 8.58 -3.27 3.43
N LYS A 36 7.68 -2.90 4.35
CA LYS A 36 6.33 -3.49 4.44
C LYS A 36 5.49 -3.13 3.20
N MET A 37 5.53 -1.88 2.78
CA MET A 37 4.83 -1.39 1.59
C MET A 37 5.44 -2.00 0.32
N GLU A 38 6.78 -2.02 0.23
CA GLU A 38 7.50 -2.63 -0.89
C GLU A 38 7.17 -4.13 -1.04
N ARG A 39 7.19 -4.88 0.07
CA ARG A 39 6.82 -6.30 0.08
C ARG A 39 5.36 -6.50 -0.31
N TRP A 40 4.47 -5.62 0.14
CA TRP A 40 3.06 -5.65 -0.25
C TRP A 40 2.89 -5.47 -1.76
N PHE A 41 3.49 -4.42 -2.34
CA PHE A 41 3.46 -4.18 -3.79
C PHE A 41 4.11 -5.31 -4.59
N LYS A 42 5.20 -5.90 -4.10
CA LYS A 42 5.81 -7.08 -4.72
C LYS A 42 4.84 -8.27 -4.76
N THR A 43 4.06 -8.46 -3.69
CA THR A 43 3.06 -9.53 -3.60
C THR A 43 1.89 -9.28 -4.56
N LEU A 44 1.42 -8.03 -4.67
CA LEU A 44 0.37 -7.60 -5.62
C LEU A 44 0.81 -7.76 -7.08
N LYS A 45 2.01 -7.28 -7.42
CA LYS A 45 2.49 -7.28 -8.82
C LYS A 45 2.76 -8.68 -9.35
N LYS A 46 3.09 -9.66 -8.49
CA LYS A 46 3.44 -11.03 -8.92
C LYS A 46 2.34 -11.72 -9.73
N PRO A 47 1.07 -11.79 -9.29
CA PRO A 47 -0.02 -12.33 -10.10
C PRO A 47 -0.42 -11.41 -11.26
N LEU A 48 -0.45 -10.08 -11.06
CA LEU A 48 -0.85 -9.14 -12.09
C LEU A 48 0.08 -9.17 -13.31
N LYS A 49 1.39 -9.34 -13.12
CA LYS A 49 2.36 -9.46 -14.22
C LYS A 49 2.20 -10.72 -15.07
N LYS A 50 1.47 -11.73 -14.58
CA LYS A 50 1.25 -12.99 -15.30
C LYS A 50 -0.04 -12.99 -16.11
N LYS A 51 -0.84 -11.94 -16.01
CA LYS A 51 -2.16 -11.83 -16.63
C LYS A 51 -2.14 -10.71 -17.66
N TRP A 52 -2.72 -10.98 -18.83
CA TRP A 52 -3.05 -9.94 -19.80
C TRP A 52 -4.41 -9.33 -19.44
N PHE A 53 -4.56 -8.02 -19.62
CA PHE A 53 -5.81 -7.31 -19.37
C PHE A 53 -6.23 -6.63 -20.66
N ASN A 54 -7.51 -6.73 -20.99
CA ASN A 54 -8.04 -6.20 -22.24
C ASN A 54 -8.33 -4.70 -22.15
N ASN A 55 -8.57 -4.19 -20.93
CA ASN A 55 -8.82 -2.78 -20.66
C ASN A 55 -8.47 -2.42 -19.21
N LEU A 56 -8.51 -1.11 -18.92
CA LEU A 56 -8.19 -0.58 -17.60
C LEU A 56 -9.19 -1.03 -16.52
N GLU A 57 -10.47 -1.17 -16.86
CA GLU A 57 -11.50 -1.58 -15.92
C GLU A 57 -11.26 -3.02 -15.41
N GLU A 58 -10.87 -3.92 -16.32
CA GLU A 58 -10.49 -5.29 -15.96
C GLU A 58 -9.30 -5.30 -15.00
N PHE A 59 -8.28 -4.47 -15.28
CA PHE A 59 -7.13 -4.32 -14.41
C PHE A 59 -7.51 -3.80 -13.01
N ILE A 60 -8.33 -2.73 -12.94
CA ILE A 60 -8.82 -2.17 -11.68
C ILE A 60 -9.60 -3.21 -10.88
N ARG A 61 -10.51 -3.96 -11.53
CA ARG A 61 -11.28 -5.03 -10.90
C ARG A 61 -10.40 -6.12 -10.30
N GLU A 62 -9.35 -6.52 -11.02
CA GLU A 62 -8.42 -7.56 -10.58
C GLU A 62 -7.51 -7.08 -9.44
N VAL A 63 -7.11 -5.81 -9.44
CA VAL A 63 -6.45 -5.18 -8.28
C VAL A 63 -7.39 -5.20 -7.07
N GLY A 64 -8.66 -4.81 -7.25
CA GLY A 64 -9.67 -4.83 -6.18
C GLY A 64 -9.86 -6.22 -5.58
N ARG A 65 -10.02 -7.24 -6.43
CA ARG A 65 -10.09 -8.66 -6.01
C ARG A 65 -8.85 -9.08 -5.23
N PHE A 66 -7.66 -8.70 -5.67
CA PHE A 66 -6.44 -9.02 -4.94
C PHE A 66 -6.41 -8.36 -3.57
N VAL A 67 -6.77 -7.07 -3.47
CA VAL A 67 -6.77 -6.30 -2.21
C VAL A 67 -7.73 -6.93 -1.20
N ASP A 68 -8.95 -7.24 -1.64
CA ASP A 68 -9.97 -7.88 -0.79
C ASP A 68 -9.48 -9.25 -0.29
N ASN A 69 -9.02 -10.09 -1.20
CA ASN A 69 -8.45 -11.39 -0.87
C ASN A 69 -7.22 -11.30 0.05
N TYR A 70 -6.37 -10.28 -0.12
CA TYR A 70 -5.21 -10.08 0.75
C TYR A 70 -5.64 -9.74 2.18
N ASN A 71 -6.65 -8.88 2.33
CA ASN A 71 -7.14 -8.35 3.59
C ASN A 71 -8.03 -9.32 4.36
N ASN A 72 -8.75 -10.21 3.68
CA ASN A 72 -9.67 -11.18 4.29
C ASN A 72 -9.06 -12.58 4.46
N LYS A 73 -7.81 -12.82 4.03
CA LYS A 73 -7.14 -14.12 4.24
C LYS A 73 -6.25 -14.12 5.49
N PRO A 74 -6.47 -15.08 6.42
CA PRO A 74 -5.59 -15.32 7.56
C PRO A 74 -4.13 -15.45 7.15
N LYS A 75 -3.22 -14.89 7.93
CA LYS A 75 -1.78 -15.05 7.72
C LYS A 75 -1.11 -15.59 8.97
N ARG A 76 -0.24 -16.58 8.78
CA ARG A 76 0.56 -17.17 9.88
C ARG A 76 1.33 -16.11 10.67
N VAL A 77 1.91 -15.12 10.00
CA VAL A 77 2.65 -14.00 10.63
C VAL A 77 1.76 -13.08 11.48
N LEU A 78 0.44 -13.19 11.35
CA LEU A 78 -0.56 -12.42 12.10
C LEU A 78 -1.31 -13.31 13.09
N ASN A 79 -0.71 -14.43 13.55
CA ASN A 79 -1.34 -15.39 14.45
C ASN A 79 -2.69 -15.91 13.91
N TRP A 80 -2.72 -16.24 12.62
CA TRP A 80 -3.92 -16.72 11.92
C TRP A 80 -5.09 -15.74 11.89
N ARG A 81 -4.83 -14.46 12.17
CA ARG A 81 -5.79 -13.38 11.88
C ARG A 81 -5.60 -12.85 10.48
N THR A 82 -6.66 -12.30 9.93
CA THR A 82 -6.65 -11.54 8.68
C THR A 82 -5.99 -10.18 8.90
N PRO A 83 -5.40 -9.55 7.87
CA PRO A 83 -4.95 -8.16 8.00
C PRO A 83 -6.05 -7.20 8.41
N LYS A 84 -7.30 -7.45 7.98
CA LYS A 84 -8.46 -6.64 8.35
C LYS A 84 -8.65 -6.63 9.87
N GLU A 85 -8.72 -7.80 10.51
CA GLU A 85 -8.90 -7.93 11.97
C GLU A 85 -7.73 -7.38 12.81
N ARG A 86 -6.54 -7.22 12.21
CA ARG A 86 -5.35 -6.78 12.93
C ARG A 86 -5.13 -5.27 12.90
N TYR A 87 -5.61 -4.59 11.86
CA TYR A 87 -5.23 -3.21 11.55
C TYR A 87 -6.43 -2.27 11.31
N ILE A 88 -7.66 -2.80 11.27
CA ILE A 88 -8.92 -2.04 11.20
C ILE A 88 -9.68 -2.35 12.48
#